data_AF-A0A503B5A5-F1
#
_entry.id   AF-A0A503B5A5-F1
#
_cell.length_a   1.000
_cell.length_b   1.000
_cell.length_c   1.000
_cell.angle_alpha   90.00
_cell.angle_beta   90.00
_cell.angle_gamma   90.00
#
_symmetry.space_group_name_H-M   'P 1'
#
loop_
_entity.id
_entity.type
_entity.pdbx_description
1 polymer ?
#
loop_
_entity_poly.entity_id
_entity_poly.type
_entity_poly.pdbx_seq_one_letter_code
_entity_poly.pdbx_strand_id
1 'polypeptide(L)'
;MTTFHDPLVSGLLADAKLVAGYGRYGVFKDGALFAAIGDAEKLSDASASQPEVVKLQTVLNDCSSTVPFSTLAALRTGWSPGDMSRRTALATYFLIALSVTMMIVIGKLTYVYNRGVSINAELQEIDNNDFSARFGQSIRQVWATKKQLSSAAAQQASATDLTLLKDAYYNSVDSLHSLDQRFSSLLVRAQGFMTQEAPFPLWGMQWAYCKFSASSAKAGAPLDFSNPRQMAIDQFCGQQIVLAQQQSGTENSQPLKQSDFDCRNNGNTQGGMQVVSSTGMVEDVNADFDEATRDLQCEGVITITPNSISTLTLQARTLSEVLSPYALWILPALYGALGGIMFHMRMILNPLLPNPPLSRLIHRIALGGLAGMILAWFMAPGTKLGGEVTGIGFSLFTFAFLFGFSLDIFFAILDQFVSMSVAGIKKFGSPTVA
;
A
#
# COMPACT_ATOMS: atom_id res chain seq x y z
N MET A 1 29.70 59.77 -33.05
CA MET A 1 29.75 59.95 -31.59
C MET A 1 29.10 58.73 -30.97
N THR A 2 29.89 57.82 -30.42
CA THR A 2 29.43 56.62 -29.72
C THR A 2 29.07 57.02 -28.30
N THR A 3 27.78 57.11 -27.99
CA THR A 3 27.29 57.33 -26.63
C THR A 3 27.72 56.14 -25.77
N PHE A 4 28.58 56.38 -24.80
CA PHE A 4 28.93 55.38 -23.79
C PHE A 4 27.74 55.24 -22.84
N HIS A 5 26.75 54.44 -23.20
CA HIS A 5 25.73 54.01 -22.26
C HIS A 5 26.41 53.12 -21.22
N ASP A 6 26.36 53.53 -19.96
CA ASP A 6 26.82 52.71 -18.85
C ASP A 6 26.05 51.35 -18.89
N PRO A 7 26.75 50.21 -18.99
CA PRO A 7 26.12 48.90 -19.05
C PRO A 7 25.26 48.60 -17.82
N LEU A 8 25.56 49.24 -16.68
CA LEU A 8 24.78 49.09 -15.44
C LEU A 8 23.43 49.79 -15.55
N VAL A 9 23.40 51.01 -16.09
CA VAL A 9 22.16 51.79 -16.21
C VAL A 9 21.23 51.20 -17.26
N SER A 10 21.79 50.73 -18.38
CA SER A 10 21.02 50.01 -19.40
C SER A 10 20.45 48.69 -18.89
N GLY A 11 21.20 47.93 -18.08
CA GLY A 11 20.72 46.72 -17.41
C GLY A 11 19.60 46.99 -16.41
N LEU A 12 19.76 48.02 -15.56
CA LEU A 12 18.75 48.42 -14.59
C LEU A 12 17.44 48.86 -15.27
N LEU A 13 17.54 49.62 -16.36
CA LEU A 13 16.39 50.08 -17.13
C LEU A 13 15.69 48.90 -17.83
N ALA A 14 16.43 47.92 -18.34
CA ALA A 14 15.86 46.71 -18.93
C ALA A 14 15.11 45.87 -17.88
N ASP A 15 15.70 45.65 -16.71
CA ASP A 15 15.07 44.94 -15.60
C ASP A 15 13.80 45.68 -15.10
N ALA A 16 13.85 47.01 -14.98
CA ALA A 16 12.70 47.83 -14.60
C ALA A 16 11.54 47.75 -15.61
N LYS A 17 11.84 47.73 -16.92
CA LYS A 17 10.84 47.56 -17.98
C LYS A 17 10.17 46.18 -17.93
N LEU A 18 10.93 45.13 -17.67
CA LEU A 18 10.40 43.77 -17.51
C LEU A 18 9.45 43.68 -16.31
N VAL A 19 9.85 44.27 -15.18
CA VAL A 19 9.02 44.34 -13.97
C VAL A 19 7.75 45.16 -14.22
N ALA A 20 7.86 46.32 -14.88
CA ALA A 20 6.71 47.14 -15.24
C ALA A 20 5.74 46.41 -16.20
N GLY A 21 6.25 45.63 -17.15
CA GLY A 21 5.46 44.76 -18.02
C GLY A 21 4.68 43.69 -17.25
N TYR A 22 5.31 43.07 -16.26
CA TYR A 22 4.66 42.15 -15.32
C TYR A 22 3.61 42.86 -14.43
N GLY A 23 3.90 44.09 -14.00
CA GLY A 23 3.02 44.95 -13.22
C GLY A 23 1.66 45.25 -13.85
N ARG A 24 1.57 45.21 -15.18
CA ARG A 24 0.32 45.42 -15.94
C ARG A 24 -0.76 44.39 -15.64
N TYR A 25 -0.40 43.24 -15.08
CA TYR A 25 -1.35 42.20 -14.65
C TYR A 25 -1.99 42.49 -13.27
N GLY A 26 -1.93 43.74 -12.79
CA GLY A 26 -2.58 44.18 -11.55
C GLY A 26 -1.75 43.95 -10.28
N VAL A 27 -0.44 43.72 -10.43
CA VAL A 27 0.47 43.46 -9.30
C VAL A 27 0.87 44.75 -8.58
N PHE A 28 1.03 45.86 -9.31
CA PHE A 28 1.35 47.16 -8.73
C PHE A 28 0.11 48.02 -8.56
N LYS A 29 -0.03 48.63 -7.38
CA LYS A 29 -1.09 49.59 -7.06
C LYS A 29 -0.67 51.04 -7.34
N ASP A 30 0.65 51.30 -7.39
CA ASP A 30 1.22 52.64 -7.50
C ASP A 30 1.92 52.86 -8.85
N GLY A 31 1.70 54.03 -9.46
CA GLY A 31 2.31 54.44 -10.73
C GLY A 31 3.78 54.89 -10.62
N ALA A 32 4.37 54.83 -9.42
CA ALA A 32 5.70 55.35 -9.13
C ALA A 32 6.82 54.70 -9.97
N LEU A 33 6.70 53.40 -10.24
CA LEU A 33 7.64 52.66 -11.10
C LEU A 33 7.59 53.15 -12.55
N PHE A 34 6.39 53.37 -13.10
CA PHE A 34 6.22 53.86 -14.46
C PHE A 34 6.76 55.30 -14.62
N ALA A 35 6.57 56.14 -13.59
CA ALA A 35 7.13 57.50 -13.56
C ALA A 35 8.67 57.48 -13.49
N ALA A 36 9.26 56.64 -12.62
CA ALA A 36 10.71 56.53 -12.50
C ALA A 36 11.39 56.00 -13.78
N ILE A 37 10.75 55.07 -14.50
CA ILE A 37 11.23 54.61 -15.82
C ILE A 37 11.20 55.75 -16.84
N GLY A 38 10.10 56.51 -16.89
CA GLY A 38 9.95 57.63 -17.83
C GLY A 38 10.90 58.80 -17.56
N ASP A 39 11.30 59.01 -16.31
CA ASP A 39 12.32 60.00 -15.94
C ASP A 39 13.73 59.52 -16.36
N ALA A 40 14.07 58.26 -16.08
CA ALA A 40 15.36 57.67 -16.44
C ALA A 40 15.59 57.52 -17.96
N GLU A 41 14.53 57.35 -18.76
CA GLU A 41 14.62 57.28 -20.23
C GLU A 41 14.94 58.62 -20.91
N LYS A 42 14.65 59.74 -20.24
CA LYS A 42 14.88 61.08 -20.81
C LYS A 42 16.35 61.52 -20.73
N LEU A 43 17.18 60.81 -19.96
CA LEU A 43 18.61 61.07 -19.82
C LEU A 43 19.38 60.51 -21.02
N SER A 44 19.99 61.40 -21.80
CA SER A 44 20.81 61.04 -22.97
C SER A 44 22.20 60.48 -22.60
N ASP A 45 22.76 60.93 -21.47
CA ASP A 45 24.03 60.45 -20.90
C ASP A 45 23.80 59.99 -19.46
N ALA A 46 23.43 58.72 -19.31
CA ALA A 46 23.05 58.16 -18.01
C ALA A 46 24.27 57.63 -17.26
N SER A 47 24.62 58.28 -16.14
CA SER A 47 25.67 57.83 -15.22
C SER A 47 25.03 57.30 -13.94
N ALA A 48 25.59 56.22 -13.37
CA ALA A 48 25.06 55.55 -12.17
C ALA A 48 24.88 56.47 -10.95
N SER A 49 25.55 57.63 -10.90
CA SER A 49 25.46 58.59 -9.79
C SER A 49 24.35 59.64 -9.95
N GLN A 50 23.60 59.64 -11.05
CA GLN A 50 22.52 60.61 -11.26
C GLN A 50 21.33 60.34 -10.33
N PRO A 51 20.69 61.40 -9.79
CA PRO A 51 19.60 61.26 -8.81
C PRO A 51 18.41 60.48 -9.35
N GLU A 52 18.17 60.55 -10.66
CA GLU A 52 17.09 59.86 -11.36
C GLU A 52 17.33 58.34 -11.47
N VAL A 53 18.58 57.91 -11.68
CA VAL A 53 18.99 56.49 -11.71
C VAL A 53 18.94 55.89 -10.30
N VAL A 54 19.37 56.64 -9.29
CA VAL A 54 19.27 56.24 -7.88
C VAL A 54 17.80 56.11 -7.47
N LYS A 55 16.92 57.04 -7.89
CA LYS A 55 15.47 56.95 -7.65
C LYS A 55 14.86 55.71 -8.31
N LEU A 56 15.28 55.38 -9.55
CA LEU A 56 14.85 54.15 -10.23
C LEU A 56 15.29 52.90 -9.45
N GLN A 57 16.54 52.86 -8.99
CA GLN A 57 17.05 51.74 -8.20
C GLN A 57 16.28 51.56 -6.88
N THR A 58 16.00 52.64 -6.16
CA THR A 58 15.22 52.61 -4.93
C THR A 58 13.81 52.07 -5.17
N VAL A 59 13.10 52.61 -6.16
CA VAL A 59 11.73 52.17 -6.48
C VAL A 59 11.71 50.71 -6.96
N LEU A 60 12.71 50.28 -7.73
CA LEU A 60 12.84 48.89 -8.15
C LEU A 60 13.12 47.95 -6.97
N ASN A 61 13.95 48.38 -6.02
CA ASN A 61 14.23 47.64 -4.81
C ASN A 61 13.00 47.54 -3.90
N ASP A 62 12.21 48.62 -3.79
CA ASP A 62 10.93 48.59 -3.07
C ASP A 62 9.94 47.63 -3.75
N CYS A 63 9.94 47.56 -5.08
CA CYS A 63 9.14 46.60 -5.85
C CYS A 63 9.57 45.13 -5.62
N SER A 64 10.80 44.87 -5.14
CA SER A 64 11.26 43.51 -4.83
C SER A 64 10.50 42.86 -3.67
N SER A 65 9.88 43.67 -2.81
CA SER A 65 8.97 43.19 -1.75
C SER A 65 7.69 42.57 -2.33
N THR A 66 7.28 43.01 -3.53
CA THR A 66 6.04 42.59 -4.19
C THR A 66 6.31 41.58 -5.31
N VAL A 67 7.43 41.71 -6.02
CA VAL A 67 7.87 40.78 -7.05
C VAL A 67 9.08 39.99 -6.53
N PRO A 68 8.92 38.70 -6.21
CA PRO A 68 10.03 37.91 -5.71
C PRO A 68 11.14 37.80 -6.77
N PHE A 69 12.39 37.77 -6.32
CA PHE A 69 13.58 37.70 -7.18
C PHE A 69 13.54 36.54 -8.18
N SER A 70 12.93 35.42 -7.81
CA SER A 70 12.72 34.27 -8.72
C SER A 70 11.87 34.62 -9.95
N THR A 71 10.93 35.55 -9.81
CA THR A 71 10.07 36.03 -10.91
C THR A 71 10.84 36.99 -11.80
N LEU A 72 11.65 37.88 -11.22
CA LEU A 72 12.55 38.76 -11.99
C LEU A 72 13.55 37.94 -12.84
N ALA A 73 14.18 36.93 -12.23
CA ALA A 73 15.07 36.02 -12.93
C ALA A 73 14.34 35.28 -14.07
N ALA A 74 13.10 34.82 -13.84
CA ALA A 74 12.29 34.18 -14.87
C ALA A 74 11.93 35.13 -16.02
N LEU A 75 11.52 36.37 -15.72
CA LEU A 75 11.23 37.41 -16.71
C LEU A 75 12.46 37.70 -17.58
N ARG A 76 13.65 37.76 -16.98
CA ARG A 76 14.92 37.96 -17.70
C ARG A 76 15.27 36.80 -18.63
N THR A 77 14.83 35.58 -18.31
CA THR A 77 14.97 34.40 -19.18
C THR A 77 13.90 34.29 -20.28
N GLY A 78 13.00 35.29 -20.39
CA GLY A 78 11.97 35.35 -21.43
C GLY A 78 10.63 34.74 -21.06
N TRP A 79 10.40 34.42 -19.78
CA TRP A 79 9.08 34.00 -19.31
C TRP A 79 8.12 35.19 -19.28
N SER A 80 6.85 34.99 -19.67
CA SER A 80 5.80 36.00 -19.51
C SER A 80 4.51 35.37 -18.96
N PRO A 81 3.72 36.11 -18.14
CA PRO A 81 2.45 35.62 -17.63
C PRO A 81 1.48 35.37 -18.79
N GLY A 82 0.97 34.13 -18.90
CA GLY A 82 0.02 33.75 -19.95
C GLY A 82 0.62 33.20 -21.24
N ASP A 83 1.95 33.06 -21.36
CA ASP A 83 2.55 32.35 -22.48
C ASP A 83 2.34 30.83 -22.34
N MET A 84 1.27 30.35 -22.96
CA MET A 84 0.97 28.93 -23.16
C MET A 84 1.81 28.37 -24.32
N SER A 85 3.13 28.39 -24.16
CA SER A 85 4.02 27.66 -25.06
C SER A 85 3.59 26.19 -25.15
N ARG A 86 3.65 25.57 -26.34
CA ARG A 86 3.29 24.15 -26.51
C ARG A 86 4.03 23.23 -25.54
N ARG A 87 5.26 23.59 -25.14
CA ARG A 87 6.05 22.84 -24.15
C ARG A 87 5.49 22.92 -22.74
N THR A 88 5.00 24.09 -22.31
CA THR A 88 4.41 24.26 -20.97
C THR A 88 3.05 23.58 -20.90
N ALA A 89 2.24 23.68 -21.96
CA ALA A 89 0.99 22.95 -22.06
C ALA A 89 1.20 21.42 -22.00
N LEU A 90 2.15 20.87 -22.77
CA LEU A 90 2.52 19.46 -22.73
C LEU A 90 2.99 19.01 -21.33
N ALA A 91 3.81 19.82 -20.66
CA ALA A 91 4.26 19.52 -19.30
C ALA A 91 3.09 19.50 -18.30
N THR A 92 2.12 20.41 -18.42
CA THR A 92 0.92 20.43 -17.59
C THR A 92 0.02 19.22 -17.85
N TYR A 93 -0.23 18.85 -19.10
CA TYR A 93 -0.99 17.64 -19.43
C TYR A 93 -0.30 16.37 -18.95
N PHE A 94 1.03 16.31 -19.07
CA PHE A 94 1.82 15.21 -18.52
C PHE A 94 1.68 15.10 -17.00
N LEU A 95 1.70 16.21 -16.26
CA LEU A 95 1.49 16.21 -14.82
C LEU A 95 0.08 15.76 -14.43
N ILE A 96 -0.95 16.12 -15.21
CA ILE A 96 -2.32 15.63 -15.01
C ILE A 96 -2.40 14.13 -15.26
N ALA A 97 -1.81 13.64 -16.35
CA ALA A 97 -1.78 12.20 -16.63
C ALA A 97 -1.03 11.44 -15.53
N LEU A 98 0.10 11.97 -15.04
CA LEU A 98 0.87 11.41 -13.95
C LEU A 98 0.06 11.34 -12.65
N SER A 99 -0.66 12.41 -12.28
CA SER A 99 -1.46 12.43 -11.05
C SER A 99 -2.62 11.44 -11.12
N VAL A 100 -3.32 11.35 -12.25
CA VAL A 100 -4.42 10.39 -12.45
C VAL A 100 -3.90 8.96 -12.38
N THR A 101 -2.78 8.68 -13.06
CA THR A 101 -2.14 7.36 -13.03
C THR A 101 -1.73 6.99 -11.61
N MET A 102 -1.13 7.93 -10.87
CA MET A 102 -0.71 7.72 -9.49
C MET A 102 -1.90 7.48 -8.56
N MET A 103 -3.01 8.20 -8.75
CA MET A 103 -4.24 7.98 -7.99
C MET A 103 -4.83 6.58 -8.23
N ILE A 104 -4.80 6.09 -9.48
CA ILE A 104 -5.24 4.72 -9.80
C ILE A 104 -4.33 3.69 -9.12
N VAL A 105 -3.01 3.88 -9.19
CA VAL A 105 -2.01 3.04 -8.53
C VAL A 105 -2.25 2.99 -7.02
N ILE A 106 -2.36 4.15 -6.37
CA ILE A 106 -2.61 4.24 -4.92
C ILE A 106 -3.93 3.56 -4.56
N GLY A 107 -5.00 3.79 -5.32
CA GLY A 107 -6.30 3.16 -5.09
C GLY A 107 -6.22 1.63 -5.16
N LYS A 108 -5.49 1.07 -6.14
CA LYS A 108 -5.29 -0.37 -6.25
C LYS A 108 -4.45 -0.94 -5.12
N LEU A 109 -3.33 -0.30 -4.76
CA LEU A 109 -2.51 -0.75 -3.63
C LEU A 109 -3.27 -0.66 -2.30
N THR A 110 -4.06 0.40 -2.10
CA THR A 110 -4.89 0.56 -0.89
C THR A 110 -5.97 -0.52 -0.81
N TYR A 111 -6.57 -0.88 -1.95
CA TYR A 111 -7.52 -1.99 -2.00
C TYR A 111 -6.88 -3.34 -1.63
N VAL A 112 -5.73 -3.66 -2.22
CA VAL A 112 -4.97 -4.89 -1.91
C VAL A 112 -4.56 -4.90 -0.43
N TYR A 113 -4.08 -3.78 0.09
CA TYR A 113 -3.72 -3.64 1.50
C TYR A 113 -4.91 -3.88 2.43
N ASN A 114 -6.04 -3.19 2.22
CA ASN A 114 -7.23 -3.34 3.06
C ASN A 114 -7.78 -4.76 3.03
N ARG A 115 -7.76 -5.40 1.87
CA ARG A 115 -8.17 -6.81 1.74
C ARG A 115 -7.24 -7.74 2.52
N GLY A 116 -5.92 -7.55 2.43
CA GLY A 116 -4.96 -8.32 3.19
C GLY A 116 -5.08 -8.11 4.70
N VAL A 117 -5.32 -6.87 5.15
CA VAL A 117 -5.58 -6.58 6.58
C VAL A 117 -6.85 -7.26 7.07
N SER A 118 -7.94 -7.26 6.28
CA SER A 118 -9.18 -7.97 6.64
C SER A 118 -8.93 -9.47 6.81
N ILE A 119 -8.24 -10.09 5.85
CA ILE A 119 -7.88 -11.51 5.91
C ILE A 119 -6.99 -11.78 7.14
N ASN A 120 -5.99 -10.93 7.39
CA ASN A 120 -5.10 -11.09 8.53
C ASN A 120 -5.83 -10.99 9.88
N ALA A 121 -6.79 -10.06 9.99
CA ALA A 121 -7.62 -9.90 11.18
C ALA A 121 -8.51 -11.13 11.41
N GLU A 122 -9.16 -11.64 10.36
CA GLU A 122 -9.95 -12.88 10.42
C GLU A 122 -9.07 -14.09 10.82
N LEU A 123 -7.83 -14.18 10.31
CA LEU A 123 -6.88 -15.24 10.68
C LEU A 123 -6.43 -15.13 12.15
N GLN A 124 -6.13 -13.93 12.62
CA GLN A 124 -5.73 -13.71 14.01
C GLN A 124 -6.87 -13.93 15.00
N GLU A 125 -8.12 -13.61 14.62
CA GLU A 125 -9.30 -13.93 15.42
C GLU A 125 -9.43 -15.44 15.61
N ILE A 126 -9.11 -16.23 14.59
CA ILE A 126 -9.14 -17.69 14.65
C ILE A 126 -7.97 -18.25 15.49
N ASP A 127 -6.78 -17.70 15.32
CA ASP A 127 -5.59 -18.08 16.11
C ASP A 127 -5.78 -17.80 17.60
N ASN A 128 -6.27 -16.60 17.95
CA ASN A 128 -6.47 -16.17 19.34
C ASN A 128 -7.62 -16.90 20.08
N ASN A 129 -8.58 -17.48 19.35
CA ASN A 129 -9.75 -18.13 19.94
C ASN A 129 -9.55 -19.64 20.22
N ASP A 130 -8.31 -20.13 20.19
CA ASP A 130 -7.96 -21.55 20.32
C ASP A 130 -8.80 -22.41 19.36
N PHE A 131 -8.88 -22.00 18.08
CA PHE A 131 -9.68 -22.71 17.08
C PHE A 131 -9.32 -24.20 17.02
N SER A 132 -8.04 -24.55 17.17
CA SER A 132 -7.59 -25.95 17.24
C SER A 132 -8.27 -26.73 18.37
N ALA A 133 -8.36 -26.14 19.56
CA ALA A 133 -8.99 -26.77 20.70
C ALA A 133 -10.50 -26.90 20.51
N ARG A 134 -11.17 -25.86 19.99
CA ARG A 134 -12.62 -25.88 19.72
C ARG A 134 -12.99 -26.86 18.62
N PHE A 135 -12.24 -26.88 17.53
CA PHE A 135 -12.41 -27.84 16.46
C PHE A 135 -12.21 -29.26 16.98
N GLY A 136 -11.15 -29.49 17.76
CA GLY A 136 -10.91 -30.77 18.41
C GLY A 136 -12.03 -31.21 19.37
N GLN A 137 -12.57 -30.28 20.16
CA GLN A 137 -13.72 -30.54 21.05
C GLN A 137 -14.98 -30.88 20.24
N SER A 138 -15.25 -30.18 19.15
CA SER A 138 -16.42 -30.45 18.30
C SER A 138 -16.36 -31.82 17.62
N ILE A 139 -15.18 -32.24 17.14
CA ILE A 139 -14.96 -33.60 16.61
C ILE A 139 -15.28 -34.65 17.68
N ARG A 140 -14.75 -34.48 18.90
CA ARG A 140 -15.01 -35.40 20.01
C ARG A 140 -16.48 -35.45 20.39
N GLN A 141 -17.19 -34.32 20.35
CA GLN A 141 -18.62 -34.27 20.64
C GLN A 141 -19.45 -35.02 19.59
N VAL A 142 -19.14 -34.85 18.30
CA VAL A 142 -19.80 -35.60 17.21
C VAL A 142 -19.52 -37.10 17.34
N TRP A 143 -18.28 -37.47 17.68
CA TRP A 143 -17.91 -38.87 17.88
C TRP A 143 -18.63 -39.51 19.09
N ALA A 144 -18.65 -38.82 20.23
CA ALA A 144 -19.32 -39.28 21.43
C ALA A 144 -20.83 -39.46 21.21
N THR A 145 -21.49 -38.52 20.54
CA THR A 145 -22.92 -38.61 20.22
C THR A 145 -23.21 -39.72 19.21
N LYS A 146 -22.34 -39.94 18.22
CA LYS A 146 -22.44 -41.08 17.28
C LYS A 146 -22.34 -42.43 18.01
N LYS A 147 -21.41 -42.57 18.96
CA LYS A 147 -21.23 -43.78 19.79
C LYS A 147 -22.41 -44.01 20.75
N GLN A 148 -22.99 -42.94 21.29
CA GLN A 148 -24.22 -43.02 22.09
C GLN A 148 -25.42 -43.43 21.25
N LEU A 149 -25.55 -42.89 20.03
CA LEU A 149 -26.62 -43.25 19.10
C LEU A 149 -26.54 -44.72 18.68
N SER A 150 -25.33 -45.22 18.37
CA SER A 150 -25.13 -46.63 17.97
C SER A 150 -25.39 -47.60 19.12
N SER A 151 -24.98 -47.26 20.35
CA SER A 151 -25.24 -48.08 21.53
C SER A 151 -26.72 -48.08 21.93
N ALA A 152 -27.41 -46.93 21.86
CA ALA A 152 -28.86 -46.83 22.09
C ALA A 152 -29.68 -47.60 21.04
N ALA A 153 -29.25 -47.57 19.78
CA ALA A 153 -29.85 -48.36 18.71
C ALA A 153 -29.66 -49.87 18.93
N ALA A 154 -28.48 -50.29 19.39
CA ALA A 154 -28.19 -51.70 19.71
C ALA A 154 -28.98 -52.22 20.92
N GLN A 155 -29.29 -51.35 21.89
CA GLN A 155 -30.02 -51.69 23.12
C GLN A 155 -31.55 -51.55 23.00
N GLN A 156 -32.10 -51.30 21.80
CA GLN A 156 -33.54 -51.09 21.58
C GLN A 156 -34.14 -50.02 22.51
N ALA A 157 -33.48 -48.86 22.61
CA ALA A 157 -33.98 -47.71 23.36
C ALA A 157 -35.36 -47.22 22.84
N SER A 158 -36.07 -46.46 23.68
CA SER A 158 -37.39 -45.92 23.33
C SER A 158 -37.31 -45.03 22.08
N ALA A 159 -38.37 -45.02 21.27
CA ALA A 159 -38.40 -44.24 20.02
C ALA A 159 -38.17 -42.74 20.24
N THR A 160 -38.66 -42.21 21.37
CA THR A 160 -38.46 -40.81 21.79
C THR A 160 -37.02 -40.49 22.16
N ASP A 161 -36.32 -41.40 22.85
CA ASP A 161 -34.91 -41.20 23.20
C ASP A 161 -34.03 -41.26 21.96
N LEU A 162 -34.31 -42.19 21.04
CA LEU A 162 -33.58 -42.31 19.79
C LEU A 162 -33.72 -41.04 18.92
N THR A 163 -34.90 -40.42 18.87
CA THR A 163 -35.10 -39.16 18.14
C THR A 163 -34.32 -38.00 18.76
N LEU A 164 -34.29 -37.88 20.09
CA LEU A 164 -33.54 -36.83 20.79
C LEU A 164 -32.03 -36.96 20.53
N LEU A 165 -31.50 -38.19 20.61
CA LEU A 165 -30.09 -38.49 20.32
C LEU A 165 -29.73 -38.22 18.86
N LYS A 166 -30.65 -38.50 17.93
CA LYS A 166 -30.48 -38.20 16.50
C LYS A 166 -30.45 -36.70 16.23
N ASP A 167 -31.32 -35.92 16.87
CA ASP A 167 -31.31 -34.45 16.76
C ASP A 167 -30.02 -33.86 17.36
N ALA A 168 -29.57 -34.37 18.51
CA ALA A 168 -28.30 -33.96 19.11
C ALA A 168 -27.10 -34.25 18.20
N TYR A 169 -27.08 -35.43 17.57
CA TYR A 169 -26.05 -35.79 16.58
C TYR A 169 -26.05 -34.82 15.39
N TYR A 170 -27.18 -34.60 14.72
CA TYR A 170 -27.22 -33.69 13.57
C TYR A 170 -26.88 -32.24 13.92
N ASN A 171 -27.31 -31.74 15.09
CA ASN A 171 -26.94 -30.39 15.54
C ASN A 171 -25.42 -30.25 15.74
N SER A 172 -24.77 -31.28 16.29
CA SER A 172 -23.30 -31.29 16.44
C SER A 172 -22.57 -31.41 15.11
N VAL A 173 -23.10 -32.19 14.16
CA VAL A 173 -22.57 -32.30 12.78
C VAL A 173 -22.69 -30.96 12.06
N ASP A 174 -23.83 -30.29 12.13
CA ASP A 174 -24.05 -29.00 11.46
C ASP A 174 -23.11 -27.91 12.03
N SER A 175 -22.95 -27.90 13.35
CA SER A 175 -21.99 -27.02 14.03
C SER A 175 -20.56 -27.26 13.54
N LEU A 176 -20.12 -28.53 13.44
CA LEU A 176 -18.80 -28.91 12.94
C LEU A 176 -18.64 -28.52 11.46
N HIS A 177 -19.66 -28.75 10.64
CA HIS A 177 -19.63 -28.44 9.22
C HIS A 177 -19.53 -26.93 8.97
N SER A 178 -20.23 -26.10 9.75
CA SER A 178 -20.14 -24.64 9.65
C SER A 178 -18.74 -24.11 9.98
N LEU A 179 -18.06 -24.72 10.96
CA LEU A 179 -16.68 -24.39 11.32
C LEU A 179 -15.70 -24.80 10.21
N ASP A 180 -15.88 -25.99 9.63
CA ASP A 180 -15.07 -26.51 8.51
C ASP A 180 -15.20 -25.62 7.26
N GLN A 181 -16.41 -25.22 6.90
CA GLN A 181 -16.64 -24.31 5.76
C GLN A 181 -16.02 -22.92 5.99
N ARG A 182 -16.18 -22.36 7.18
CA ARG A 182 -15.59 -21.05 7.51
C ARG A 182 -14.07 -21.11 7.37
N PHE A 183 -13.44 -22.15 7.90
CA PHE A 183 -12.00 -22.33 7.85
C PHE A 183 -11.48 -22.58 6.44
N SER A 184 -12.08 -23.50 5.69
CA SER A 184 -11.66 -23.81 4.31
C SER A 184 -11.78 -22.59 3.40
N SER A 185 -12.87 -21.82 3.53
CA SER A 185 -13.06 -20.58 2.78
C SER A 185 -11.98 -19.52 3.07
N LEU A 186 -11.55 -19.43 4.34
CA LEU A 186 -10.51 -18.51 4.78
C LEU A 186 -9.13 -18.91 4.29
N LEU A 187 -8.80 -20.20 4.35
CA LEU A 187 -7.56 -20.75 3.80
C LEU A 187 -7.44 -20.46 2.30
N VAL A 188 -8.48 -20.76 1.53
CA VAL A 188 -8.49 -20.50 0.08
C VAL A 188 -8.34 -19.01 -0.20
N ARG A 189 -9.02 -18.15 0.56
CA ARG A 189 -8.92 -16.69 0.40
C ARG A 189 -7.52 -16.16 0.76
N ALA A 190 -6.92 -16.64 1.84
CA ALA A 190 -5.59 -16.24 2.28
C ALA A 190 -4.51 -16.73 1.31
N GLN A 191 -4.59 -17.98 0.85
CA GLN A 191 -3.67 -18.54 -0.13
C GLN A 191 -3.81 -17.86 -1.49
N GLY A 192 -5.04 -17.57 -1.94
CA GLY A 192 -5.30 -16.79 -3.15
C GLY A 192 -4.70 -15.39 -3.08
N PHE A 193 -4.86 -14.70 -1.95
CA PHE A 193 -4.27 -13.38 -1.73
C PHE A 193 -2.74 -13.42 -1.76
N MET A 194 -2.10 -14.35 -1.05
CA MET A 194 -0.64 -14.46 -1.01
C MET A 194 0.00 -14.84 -2.34
N THR A 195 -0.70 -15.65 -3.16
CA THR A 195 -0.14 -16.15 -4.42
C THR A 195 -0.44 -15.23 -5.60
N GLN A 196 -1.64 -14.65 -5.68
CA GLN A 196 -2.09 -13.92 -6.87
C GLN A 196 -2.08 -12.40 -6.70
N GLU A 197 -2.44 -11.88 -5.53
CA GLU A 197 -2.73 -10.45 -5.35
C GLU A 197 -1.59 -9.68 -4.68
N ALA A 198 -0.98 -10.23 -3.64
CA ALA A 198 0.12 -9.60 -2.91
C ALA A 198 1.42 -9.43 -3.73
N PRO A 199 1.86 -10.39 -4.57
CA PRO A 199 3.07 -10.22 -5.38
C PRO A 199 2.84 -9.36 -6.64
N PHE A 200 1.60 -9.21 -7.09
CA PHE A 200 1.25 -8.47 -8.31
C PHE A 200 0.17 -7.41 -8.05
N PRO A 201 0.48 -6.36 -7.26
CA PRO A 201 -0.50 -5.34 -6.88
C PRO A 201 -0.97 -4.47 -8.05
N LEU A 202 -0.19 -4.44 -9.14
CA LEU A 202 -0.49 -3.65 -10.34
C LEU A 202 -0.97 -4.52 -11.48
N TRP A 203 -1.94 -3.98 -12.24
CA TRP A 203 -2.48 -4.64 -13.42
C TRP A 203 -1.37 -4.94 -14.43
N GLY A 204 -1.37 -6.17 -14.93
CA GLY A 204 -0.39 -6.63 -15.91
C GLY A 204 0.97 -7.02 -15.33
N MET A 205 1.27 -6.84 -14.04
CA MET A 205 2.51 -7.37 -13.46
C MET A 205 2.55 -8.90 -13.48
N GLN A 206 1.42 -9.57 -13.26
CA GLN A 206 1.33 -11.03 -13.39
C GLN A 206 1.58 -11.48 -14.84
N TRP A 207 0.95 -10.82 -15.82
CA TRP A 207 1.17 -11.10 -17.23
C TRP A 207 2.62 -10.81 -17.65
N ALA A 208 3.18 -9.68 -17.21
CA ALA A 208 4.56 -9.32 -17.48
C ALA A 208 5.53 -10.33 -16.84
N TYR A 209 5.29 -10.70 -15.58
CA TYR A 209 6.08 -11.71 -14.88
C TYR A 209 6.04 -13.06 -15.62
N CYS A 210 4.85 -13.53 -16.00
CA CYS A 210 4.68 -14.76 -16.77
C CYS A 210 5.30 -14.69 -18.17
N LYS A 211 5.27 -13.53 -18.84
CA LYS A 211 5.92 -13.33 -20.13
C LYS A 211 7.45 -13.27 -20.01
N PHE A 212 7.97 -12.59 -18.99
CA PHE A 212 9.41 -12.48 -18.72
C PHE A 212 9.98 -13.84 -18.27
N SER A 213 9.28 -14.57 -17.41
CA SER A 213 9.69 -15.91 -16.99
C SER A 213 9.64 -16.91 -18.16
N ALA A 214 8.59 -16.87 -19.00
CA ALA A 214 8.52 -17.68 -20.22
C ALA A 214 9.62 -17.31 -21.23
N SER A 215 10.04 -16.04 -21.32
CA SER A 215 11.13 -15.61 -22.22
C SER A 215 12.53 -16.03 -21.73
N SER A 216 12.68 -16.33 -20.44
CA SER A 216 13.94 -16.86 -19.89
C SER A 216 14.14 -18.35 -20.22
N ALA A 217 13.05 -19.06 -20.50
CA ALA A 217 13.10 -20.35 -21.17
C ALA A 217 13.31 -20.09 -22.67
N LYS A 218 14.48 -20.47 -23.19
CA LYS A 218 14.75 -20.43 -24.64
C LYS A 218 13.57 -21.03 -25.39
N ALA A 219 12.99 -20.28 -26.33
CA ALA A 219 11.96 -20.78 -27.23
C ALA A 219 12.44 -22.09 -27.88
N GLY A 220 11.83 -23.21 -27.50
CA GLY A 220 12.14 -24.56 -28.02
C GLY A 220 12.99 -25.47 -27.13
N ALA A 221 13.35 -25.09 -25.90
CA ALA A 221 13.96 -26.04 -24.96
C ALA A 221 12.88 -26.94 -24.30
N PRO A 222 13.11 -28.27 -24.18
CA PRO A 222 12.19 -29.15 -23.45
C PRO A 222 12.05 -28.69 -22.00
N LEU A 223 10.82 -28.78 -21.47
CA LEU A 223 10.49 -28.47 -20.07
C LEU A 223 11.41 -29.27 -19.15
N ASP A 224 12.29 -28.56 -18.44
CA ASP A 224 13.21 -29.16 -17.48
C ASP A 224 12.49 -29.33 -16.14
N PHE A 225 11.86 -30.49 -15.96
CA PHE A 225 11.12 -30.86 -14.74
C PHE A 225 12.01 -31.02 -13.49
N SER A 226 13.32 -30.81 -13.62
CA SER A 226 14.28 -30.94 -12.51
C SER A 226 14.32 -29.71 -11.59
N ASN A 227 13.79 -28.56 -12.03
CA ASN A 227 13.82 -27.33 -11.24
C ASN A 227 12.45 -27.02 -10.59
N PRO A 228 12.30 -27.22 -9.27
CA PRO A 228 11.02 -27.02 -8.58
C PRO A 228 10.52 -25.57 -8.66
N ARG A 229 11.44 -24.61 -8.85
CA ARG A 229 11.09 -23.20 -9.00
C ARG A 229 10.41 -22.91 -10.34
N GLN A 230 10.82 -23.62 -11.39
CA GLN A 230 10.27 -23.45 -12.73
C GLN A 230 8.91 -24.14 -12.86
N MET A 231 8.76 -25.31 -12.25
CA MET A 231 7.47 -26.02 -12.13
C MET A 231 6.42 -25.20 -11.37
N ALA A 232 6.81 -24.50 -10.29
CA ALA A 232 5.92 -23.61 -9.56
C ALA A 232 5.48 -22.39 -10.39
N ILE A 233 6.39 -21.82 -11.19
CA ILE A 233 6.08 -20.70 -12.09
C ILE A 233 5.16 -21.16 -13.23
N ASP A 234 5.42 -22.31 -13.83
CA ASP A 234 4.60 -22.87 -14.91
C ASP A 234 3.20 -23.27 -14.43
N GLN A 235 3.08 -23.83 -13.22
CA GLN A 235 1.79 -24.11 -12.58
C GLN A 235 1.02 -22.81 -12.31
N PHE A 236 1.72 -21.77 -11.82
CA PHE A 236 1.12 -20.48 -11.52
C PHE A 236 0.69 -19.68 -12.77
N CYS A 237 1.52 -19.68 -13.81
CA CYS A 237 1.25 -18.97 -15.07
C CYS A 237 0.36 -19.77 -16.03
N GLY A 238 0.36 -21.09 -15.97
CA GLY A 238 -0.49 -21.97 -16.78
C GLY A 238 -1.97 -21.95 -16.37
N GLN A 239 -2.28 -21.59 -15.11
CA GLN A 239 -3.65 -21.58 -14.58
C GLN A 239 -4.54 -20.48 -15.19
N GLN A 240 -3.96 -19.44 -15.83
CA GLN A 240 -4.71 -18.40 -16.53
C GLN A 240 -5.15 -18.78 -17.96
N ILE A 241 -4.49 -19.75 -18.61
CA ILE A 241 -4.86 -20.16 -19.98
C ILE A 241 -6.23 -20.88 -19.99
N VAL A 242 -6.60 -21.52 -18.88
CA VAL A 242 -7.89 -22.19 -18.73
C VAL A 242 -9.05 -21.20 -18.53
N LEU A 243 -8.81 -20.04 -17.91
CA LEU A 243 -9.86 -19.03 -17.67
C LEU A 243 -10.23 -18.21 -18.91
N ALA A 244 -9.34 -18.10 -19.91
CA ALA A 244 -9.66 -17.41 -21.17
C ALA A 244 -10.47 -18.28 -22.15
N GLN A 245 -10.56 -19.60 -21.91
CA GLN A 245 -11.27 -20.55 -22.79
C GLN A 245 -12.60 -21.05 -22.20
N GLN A 246 -12.97 -20.57 -21.00
CA GLN A 246 -14.15 -21.03 -20.24
C GLN A 246 -15.43 -20.20 -20.49
N GLN A 247 -15.55 -19.54 -21.64
CA GLN A 247 -16.84 -18.99 -22.10
C GLN A 247 -17.64 -19.94 -22.99
N SER A 248 -17.18 -21.19 -23.17
CA SER A 248 -17.96 -22.24 -23.80
C SER A 248 -17.59 -23.61 -23.23
N GLY A 249 -18.47 -24.17 -22.39
CA GLY A 249 -18.39 -25.57 -21.97
C GLY A 249 -18.25 -25.73 -20.46
N THR A 250 -19.31 -26.25 -19.85
CA THR A 250 -19.37 -26.88 -18.53
C THR A 250 -18.17 -27.80 -18.30
N GLU A 251 -17.31 -27.49 -17.34
CA GLU A 251 -16.49 -28.50 -16.66
C GLU A 251 -16.00 -28.07 -15.27
N ASN A 252 -16.04 -29.05 -14.38
CA ASN A 252 -15.90 -28.99 -12.92
C ASN A 252 -14.60 -28.35 -12.43
N SER A 253 -14.73 -27.29 -11.63
CA SER A 253 -13.69 -26.87 -10.70
C SER A 253 -13.64 -27.85 -9.52
N GLN A 254 -12.71 -28.81 -9.57
CA GLN A 254 -12.35 -29.64 -8.43
C GLN A 254 -11.65 -28.79 -7.36
N PRO A 255 -12.11 -28.83 -6.09
CA PRO A 255 -11.36 -28.27 -4.97
C PRO A 255 -10.10 -29.12 -4.68
N LEU A 256 -9.17 -28.56 -3.91
CA LEU A 256 -7.88 -29.14 -3.51
C LEU A 256 -7.92 -30.67 -3.40
N LYS A 257 -6.98 -31.33 -4.06
CA LYS A 257 -6.73 -32.78 -3.98
C LYS A 257 -6.85 -33.25 -2.53
N GLN A 258 -7.94 -33.97 -2.30
CA GLN A 258 -8.20 -34.90 -1.23
C GLN A 258 -6.91 -35.70 -1.01
N SER A 259 -6.25 -35.51 0.13
CA SER A 259 -5.17 -36.39 0.57
C SER A 259 -5.66 -37.83 0.43
N ASP A 260 -4.89 -38.67 -0.27
CA ASP A 260 -5.08 -40.12 -0.40
C ASP A 260 -5.15 -40.77 0.99
N PHE A 261 -6.29 -40.64 1.66
CA PHE A 261 -6.68 -41.47 2.78
C PHE A 261 -7.53 -42.58 2.21
N ASP A 262 -7.01 -43.79 2.30
CA ASP A 262 -7.68 -45.02 1.88
C ASP A 262 -8.92 -45.19 2.77
N CYS A 263 -10.06 -44.61 2.38
CA CYS A 263 -11.37 -44.82 2.98
C CYS A 263 -11.85 -46.23 2.62
N ARG A 264 -11.06 -47.23 3.02
CA ARG A 264 -11.32 -48.62 2.71
C ARG A 264 -12.26 -49.18 3.77
N ASN A 265 -13.47 -49.41 3.29
CA ASN A 265 -14.63 -49.99 3.97
C ASN A 265 -14.25 -51.05 5.02
N ASN A 266 -14.58 -50.80 6.28
CA ASN A 266 -14.37 -51.75 7.39
C ASN A 266 -15.47 -52.84 7.40
N GLY A 267 -15.69 -53.46 6.25
CA GLY A 267 -16.68 -54.51 6.03
C GLY A 267 -16.05 -55.65 5.23
N ASN A 268 -15.34 -56.53 5.93
CA ASN A 268 -14.66 -57.75 5.44
C ASN A 268 -13.25 -57.56 4.86
N THR A 269 -12.24 -57.59 5.72
CA THR A 269 -11.03 -58.36 5.38
C THR A 269 -10.33 -58.87 6.64
N GLN A 270 -10.42 -60.19 6.87
CA GLN A 270 -9.39 -60.91 7.63
C GLN A 270 -8.07 -60.73 6.88
N GLY A 271 -7.14 -59.96 7.44
CA GLY A 271 -5.80 -59.77 6.90
C GLY A 271 -4.97 -59.01 7.92
N GLY A 272 -4.17 -59.74 8.68
CA GLY A 272 -3.54 -59.29 9.90
C GLY A 272 -2.64 -58.06 9.76
N MET A 273 -2.83 -57.12 10.68
CA MET A 273 -1.75 -56.30 11.22
C MET A 273 -1.93 -56.31 12.74
N GLN A 274 -0.83 -56.63 13.44
CA GLN A 274 -0.78 -56.89 14.88
C GLN A 274 -1.35 -55.73 15.68
N VAL A 275 -2.48 -56.01 16.36
CA VAL A 275 -2.89 -55.26 17.55
C VAL A 275 -1.89 -55.66 18.64
N VAL A 276 -0.96 -54.76 18.95
CA VAL A 276 -0.23 -54.83 20.22
C VAL A 276 -1.27 -54.58 21.30
N SER A 277 -1.74 -55.67 21.88
CA SER A 277 -2.60 -55.68 23.04
C SER A 277 -1.77 -55.24 24.24
N SER A 278 -1.85 -53.96 24.61
CA SER A 278 -1.49 -53.52 25.96
C SER A 278 -2.76 -53.50 26.80
N THR A 279 -2.94 -54.58 27.56
CA THR A 279 -3.77 -54.62 28.76
C THR A 279 -3.40 -53.47 29.69
N GLY A 280 -4.31 -52.52 29.87
CA GLY A 280 -4.19 -51.45 30.85
C GLY A 280 -5.16 -50.31 30.53
N MET A 281 -6.15 -50.10 31.39
CA MET A 281 -7.10 -48.98 31.33
C MET A 281 -6.37 -47.63 31.34
N VAL A 282 -6.12 -47.10 30.15
CA VAL A 282 -6.13 -45.66 29.85
C VAL A 282 -6.68 -45.61 28.42
N GLU A 283 -7.94 -45.19 28.25
CA GLU A 283 -8.45 -44.87 26.91
C GLU A 283 -7.51 -43.79 26.35
N ASP A 284 -6.73 -44.16 25.33
CA ASP A 284 -5.79 -43.26 24.69
C ASP A 284 -6.60 -42.21 23.93
N VAL A 285 -6.86 -41.08 24.58
CA VAL A 285 -7.68 -39.95 24.11
C VAL A 285 -7.20 -39.45 22.73
N ASN A 286 -5.92 -39.69 22.39
CA ASN A 286 -5.37 -39.32 21.10
C ASN A 286 -5.71 -40.35 20.01
N ALA A 287 -5.74 -41.65 20.32
CA ALA A 287 -6.14 -42.68 19.37
C ALA A 287 -7.63 -42.55 18.98
N ASP A 288 -8.49 -42.23 19.95
CA ASP A 288 -9.92 -42.00 19.72
C ASP A 288 -10.16 -40.72 18.88
N PHE A 289 -9.27 -39.72 18.99
CA PHE A 289 -9.33 -38.50 18.18
C PHE A 289 -8.93 -38.74 16.72
N ASP A 290 -7.86 -39.48 16.48
CA ASP A 290 -7.39 -39.80 15.13
C ASP A 290 -8.39 -40.72 14.40
N GLU A 291 -8.98 -41.68 15.11
CA GLU A 291 -10.04 -42.53 14.58
C GLU A 291 -11.31 -41.73 14.25
N ALA A 292 -11.77 -40.87 15.15
CA ALA A 292 -12.92 -39.99 14.92
C ALA A 292 -12.71 -39.05 13.72
N THR A 293 -11.52 -38.46 13.60
CA THR A 293 -11.20 -37.54 12.51
C THR A 293 -11.21 -38.28 11.16
N ARG A 294 -10.64 -39.48 11.11
CA ARG A 294 -10.61 -40.30 9.88
C ARG A 294 -12.02 -40.72 9.45
N ASP A 295 -12.84 -41.15 10.39
CA ASP A 295 -14.21 -41.61 10.11
C ASP A 295 -15.07 -40.45 9.57
N LEU A 296 -15.01 -39.27 10.22
CA LEU A 296 -15.74 -38.08 9.79
C LEU A 296 -15.25 -37.51 8.45
N GLN A 297 -13.96 -37.66 8.12
CA GLN A 297 -13.43 -37.31 6.79
C GLN A 297 -13.98 -38.24 5.71
N CYS A 298 -14.06 -39.54 5.97
CA CYS A 298 -14.60 -40.50 5.02
C CYS A 298 -16.12 -40.36 4.83
N GLU A 299 -16.85 -39.89 5.84
CA GLU A 299 -18.27 -39.52 5.72
C GLU A 299 -18.49 -38.16 5.03
N GLY A 300 -17.41 -37.42 4.74
CA GLY A 300 -17.47 -36.09 4.11
C GLY A 300 -17.99 -34.99 5.03
N VAL A 301 -18.06 -35.24 6.35
CA VAL A 301 -18.49 -34.25 7.35
C VAL A 301 -17.44 -33.16 7.56
N ILE A 302 -16.16 -33.53 7.45
CA ILE A 302 -15.03 -32.61 7.51
C ILE A 302 -14.12 -32.79 6.30
N THR A 303 -13.60 -31.69 5.78
CA THR A 303 -12.66 -31.66 4.65
C THR A 303 -11.22 -31.36 5.10
N ILE A 304 -11.08 -30.94 6.36
CA ILE A 304 -9.84 -30.41 6.91
C ILE A 304 -9.06 -31.49 7.68
N THR A 305 -7.73 -31.51 7.53
CA THR A 305 -6.82 -32.30 8.38
C THR A 305 -6.31 -31.47 9.56
N PRO A 306 -6.09 -32.05 10.75
CA PRO A 306 -5.60 -31.33 11.94
C PRO A 306 -4.29 -30.56 11.68
N ASN A 307 -3.43 -31.09 10.80
CA ASN A 307 -2.16 -30.48 10.41
C ASN A 307 -2.31 -29.16 9.63
N SER A 308 -3.46 -28.89 9.03
CA SER A 308 -3.70 -27.60 8.34
C SER A 308 -3.84 -26.42 9.31
N ILE A 309 -4.17 -26.67 10.58
CA ILE A 309 -4.36 -25.62 11.59
C ILE A 309 -3.01 -24.99 11.97
N SER A 310 -1.93 -25.78 12.05
CA SER A 310 -0.58 -25.23 12.24
C SER A 310 -0.05 -24.49 11.02
N THR A 311 -0.50 -24.86 9.81
CA THR A 311 -0.17 -24.10 8.60
C THR A 311 -0.80 -22.70 8.59
N LEU A 312 -1.94 -22.50 9.25
CA LEU A 312 -2.58 -21.18 9.37
C LEU A 312 -1.80 -20.21 10.24
N THR A 313 -1.24 -20.65 11.36
CA THR A 313 -0.47 -19.77 12.24
C THR A 313 0.81 -19.30 11.54
N LEU A 314 1.41 -20.18 10.74
CA LEU A 314 2.50 -19.82 9.82
C LEU A 314 2.02 -18.86 8.73
N GLN A 315 0.86 -19.13 8.10
CA GLN A 315 0.31 -18.26 7.06
C GLN A 315 -0.05 -16.85 7.57
N ALA A 316 -0.61 -16.73 8.77
CA ALA A 316 -0.92 -15.46 9.42
C ALA A 316 0.36 -14.64 9.64
N ARG A 317 1.43 -15.29 10.12
CA ARG A 317 2.74 -14.63 10.26
C ARG A 317 3.28 -14.17 8.91
N THR A 318 3.30 -15.04 7.90
CA THR A 318 3.80 -14.67 6.56
C THR A 318 2.97 -13.55 5.92
N LEU A 319 1.65 -13.55 6.13
CA LEU A 319 0.77 -12.51 5.61
C LEU A 319 1.07 -11.15 6.25
N SER A 320 1.30 -11.14 7.57
CA SER A 320 1.70 -9.93 8.30
C SER A 320 3.06 -9.39 7.84
N GLU A 321 4.02 -10.27 7.53
CA GLU A 321 5.34 -9.90 7.00
C GLU A 321 5.23 -9.27 5.61
N VAL A 322 4.35 -9.80 4.76
CA VAL A 322 4.11 -9.26 3.41
C VAL A 322 3.36 -7.92 3.47
N LEU A 323 2.45 -7.72 4.43
CA LEU A 323 1.66 -6.49 4.58
C LEU A 323 2.42 -5.33 5.24
N SER A 324 3.40 -5.64 6.09
CA SER A 324 4.25 -4.67 6.78
C SER A 324 4.94 -3.64 5.86
N PRO A 325 5.63 -4.03 4.76
CA PRO A 325 6.26 -3.08 3.85
C PRO A 325 5.23 -2.20 3.11
N TYR A 326 4.03 -2.71 2.84
CA TYR A 326 2.95 -1.91 2.25
C TYR A 326 2.51 -0.80 3.22
N ALA A 327 2.27 -1.15 4.48
CA ALA A 327 1.80 -0.21 5.51
C ALA A 327 2.85 0.85 5.88
N LEU A 328 4.12 0.47 5.97
CA LEU A 328 5.18 1.31 6.55
C LEU A 328 6.04 2.05 5.51
N TRP A 329 6.09 1.56 4.26
CA TRP A 329 7.00 2.10 3.25
C TRP A 329 6.23 2.54 2.02
N ILE A 330 5.55 1.61 1.36
CA ILE A 330 5.04 1.84 0.00
C ILE A 330 3.85 2.79 0.03
N LEU A 331 2.78 2.48 0.77
CA LEU A 331 1.58 3.34 0.76
C LEU A 331 1.88 4.75 1.30
N PRO A 332 2.53 4.92 2.46
CA PRO A 332 2.83 6.25 2.98
C PRO A 332 3.70 7.08 2.02
N ALA A 333 4.68 6.47 1.35
CA ALA A 333 5.48 7.14 0.32
C ALA A 333 4.63 7.63 -0.85
N LEU A 334 3.73 6.78 -1.35
CA LEU A 334 2.88 7.12 -2.49
C LEU A 334 1.87 8.22 -2.12
N TYR A 335 1.25 8.15 -0.94
CA TYR A 335 0.35 9.19 -0.44
C TYR A 335 1.08 10.53 -0.25
N GLY A 336 2.29 10.52 0.31
CA GLY A 336 3.12 11.73 0.44
C GLY A 336 3.55 12.30 -0.91
N ALA A 337 3.94 11.45 -1.86
CA ALA A 337 4.26 11.86 -3.23
C ALA A 337 3.04 12.48 -3.94
N LEU A 338 1.84 11.91 -3.75
CA LEU A 338 0.60 12.47 -4.28
C LEU A 338 0.31 13.87 -3.72
N GLY A 339 0.54 14.08 -2.42
CA GLY A 339 0.46 15.41 -1.80
C GLY A 339 1.38 16.42 -2.46
N GLY A 340 2.63 16.04 -2.73
CA GLY A 340 3.61 16.87 -3.44
C GLY A 340 3.19 17.21 -4.88
N ILE A 341 2.60 16.26 -5.60
CA ILE A 341 2.04 16.48 -6.95
C ILE A 341 0.86 17.47 -6.89
N MET A 342 -0.04 17.31 -5.92
CA MET A 342 -1.22 18.17 -5.78
C MET A 342 -0.86 19.62 -5.43
N PHE A 343 0.20 19.81 -4.62
CA PHE A 343 0.76 21.14 -4.39
C PHE A 343 1.20 21.79 -5.71
N HIS A 344 1.89 21.05 -6.58
CA HIS A 344 2.34 21.58 -7.86
C HIS A 344 1.18 21.89 -8.81
N MET A 345 0.13 21.07 -8.83
CA MET A 345 -1.09 21.39 -9.57
C MET A 345 -1.72 22.69 -9.11
N ARG A 346 -1.78 22.94 -7.79
CA ARG A 346 -2.24 24.22 -7.23
C ARG A 346 -1.34 25.38 -7.66
N MET A 347 -0.03 25.17 -7.73
CA MET A 347 0.91 26.21 -8.17
C MET A 347 0.70 26.58 -9.64
N ILE A 348 0.42 25.62 -10.52
CA ILE A 348 0.16 25.86 -11.95
C ILE A 348 -1.13 26.68 -12.17
N LEU A 349 -2.09 26.59 -11.25
CA LEU A 349 -3.32 27.39 -11.28
C LEU A 349 -3.07 28.89 -11.00
N ASN A 350 -1.89 29.27 -10.49
CA ASN A 350 -1.52 30.67 -10.28
C ASN A 350 -0.73 31.19 -11.49
N PRO A 351 -1.35 31.96 -12.41
CA PRO A 351 -0.70 32.43 -13.64
C PRO A 351 0.40 33.47 -13.39
N LEU A 352 0.46 34.02 -12.17
CA LEU A 352 1.39 35.05 -11.76
C LEU A 352 2.75 34.49 -11.35
N LEU A 353 2.86 33.19 -11.09
CA LEU A 353 4.10 32.57 -10.65
C LEU A 353 4.73 31.76 -11.78
N PRO A 354 6.06 31.86 -11.98
CA PRO A 354 6.74 31.04 -12.96
C PRO A 354 6.67 29.56 -12.55
N ASN A 355 6.39 28.71 -13.54
CA ASN A 355 6.36 27.27 -13.33
C ASN A 355 7.78 26.77 -12.98
N PRO A 356 7.96 26.04 -11.88
CA PRO A 356 9.26 25.53 -11.48
C PRO A 356 9.78 24.47 -12.48
N PRO A 357 11.12 24.30 -12.59
CA PRO A 357 11.70 23.30 -13.48
C PRO A 357 11.35 21.87 -13.02
N LEU A 358 11.26 20.94 -13.98
CA LEU A 358 10.93 19.53 -13.73
C LEU A 358 11.87 18.86 -12.71
N SER A 359 13.14 19.26 -12.66
CA SER A 359 14.10 18.74 -11.68
C SER A 359 13.69 19.08 -10.25
N ARG A 360 13.24 20.31 -9.98
CA ARG A 360 12.77 20.74 -8.66
C ARG A 360 11.46 20.03 -8.29
N LEU A 361 10.61 19.76 -9.28
CA LEU A 361 9.38 18.99 -9.11
C LEU A 361 9.67 17.54 -8.68
N ILE A 362 10.60 16.86 -9.34
CA ILE A 362 10.99 15.49 -8.96
C ILE A 362 11.54 15.44 -7.54
N HIS A 363 12.43 16.38 -7.18
CA HIS A 363 12.97 16.45 -5.81
C HIS A 363 11.86 16.69 -4.78
N ARG A 364 10.90 17.58 -5.07
CA ARG A 364 9.78 17.86 -4.17
C ARG A 364 8.89 16.63 -3.99
N ILE A 365 8.58 15.91 -5.07
CA ILE A 365 7.78 14.67 -5.00
C ILE A 365 8.52 13.59 -4.20
N ALA A 366 9.82 13.43 -4.43
CA ALA A 366 10.64 12.48 -3.67
C ALA A 366 10.69 12.82 -2.18
N LEU A 367 10.90 14.10 -1.83
CA LEU A 367 10.88 14.57 -0.44
C LEU A 367 9.49 14.40 0.19
N GLY A 368 8.41 14.62 -0.56
CA GLY A 368 7.04 14.38 -0.11
C GLY A 368 6.78 12.91 0.21
N GLY A 369 7.30 12.00 -0.63
CA GLY A 369 7.23 10.57 -0.36
C GLY A 369 8.05 10.16 0.87
N LEU A 370 9.27 10.68 1.02
CA LEU A 370 10.09 10.42 2.20
C LEU A 370 9.44 10.95 3.49
N ALA A 371 8.85 12.15 3.45
CA ALA A 371 8.11 12.69 4.59
C ALA A 371 6.93 11.79 4.99
N GLY A 372 6.20 11.25 4.01
CA GLY A 372 5.15 10.25 4.25
C GLY A 372 5.66 8.97 4.92
N MET A 373 6.81 8.44 4.48
CA MET A 373 7.44 7.27 5.12
C MET A 373 7.88 7.54 6.56
N ILE A 374 8.55 8.67 6.79
CA ILE A 374 9.02 9.07 8.11
C ILE A 374 7.83 9.18 9.08
N LEU A 375 6.73 9.78 8.63
CA LEU A 375 5.51 9.89 9.44
C LEU A 375 4.91 8.52 9.79
N ALA A 376 4.93 7.55 8.87
CA ALA A 376 4.51 6.19 9.14
C ALA A 376 5.35 5.49 10.22
N TRP A 377 6.67 5.70 10.20
CA TRP A 377 7.54 5.14 11.23
C TRP A 377 7.33 5.77 12.61
N PHE A 378 7.01 7.07 12.67
CA PHE A 378 6.73 7.75 13.93
C PHE A 378 5.34 7.41 14.51
N MET A 379 4.32 7.22 13.68
CA MET A 379 2.96 6.92 14.17
C MET A 379 2.73 5.44 14.46
N ALA A 380 3.52 4.53 13.87
CA ALA A 380 3.36 3.09 14.06
C ALA A 380 4.66 2.37 14.51
N PRO A 381 5.35 2.81 15.59
CA PRO A 381 6.67 2.31 15.98
C PRO A 381 6.71 0.87 16.53
N GLY A 382 5.64 0.08 16.39
CA GLY A 382 5.59 -1.29 16.91
C GLY A 382 4.39 -2.12 16.45
N THR A 383 3.78 -1.80 15.31
CA THR A 383 2.58 -2.49 14.85
C THR A 383 2.90 -3.92 14.38
N LYS A 384 2.91 -4.85 15.33
CA LYS A 384 2.37 -6.18 15.06
C LYS A 384 0.93 -5.93 14.61
N LEU A 385 0.65 -6.14 13.33
CA LEU A 385 -0.59 -5.85 12.61
C LEU A 385 -1.79 -6.67 13.13
N GLY A 386 -2.09 -6.64 14.43
CA GLY A 386 -3.13 -7.46 15.05
C GLY A 386 -3.89 -6.90 16.24
N GLY A 387 -3.69 -5.65 16.59
CA GLY A 387 -4.60 -4.90 17.47
C GLY A 387 -5.13 -3.69 16.72
N GLU A 388 -6.43 -3.66 16.45
CA GLU A 388 -7.18 -2.47 15.97
C GLU A 388 -6.57 -1.71 14.77
N VAL A 389 -6.32 -2.40 13.64
CA VAL A 389 -5.68 -1.78 12.46
C VAL A 389 -6.65 -1.11 11.49
N THR A 390 -7.96 -1.31 11.60
CA THR A 390 -8.93 -0.78 10.62
C THR A 390 -9.03 0.76 10.62
N GLY A 391 -8.69 1.44 11.72
CA GLY A 391 -8.71 2.91 11.83
C GLY A 391 -7.35 3.61 11.63
N ILE A 392 -6.23 2.89 11.84
CA ILE A 392 -4.88 3.48 11.79
C ILE A 392 -4.45 3.75 10.34
N GLY A 393 -4.83 2.87 9.39
CA GLY A 393 -4.43 3.01 7.98
C GLY A 393 -4.92 4.32 7.35
N PHE A 394 -6.21 4.64 7.48
CA PHE A 394 -6.81 5.82 6.84
C PHE A 394 -6.25 7.14 7.39
N SER A 395 -6.11 7.24 8.72
CA SER A 395 -5.55 8.42 9.37
C SER A 395 -4.09 8.61 8.97
N LEU A 396 -3.28 7.54 9.04
CA LEU A 396 -1.87 7.56 8.65
C LEU A 396 -1.67 8.03 7.20
N PHE A 397 -2.44 7.48 6.25
CA PHE A 397 -2.32 7.83 4.84
C PHE A 397 -2.78 9.27 4.56
N THR A 398 -3.81 9.73 5.27
CA THR A 398 -4.28 11.13 5.17
C THR A 398 -3.22 12.11 5.69
N PHE A 399 -2.58 11.80 6.83
CA PHE A 399 -1.48 12.61 7.34
C PHE A 399 -0.27 12.57 6.41
N ALA A 400 0.09 11.41 5.86
CA ALA A 400 1.19 11.30 4.90
C ALA A 400 0.95 12.19 3.67
N PHE A 401 -0.27 12.18 3.13
CA PHE A 401 -0.69 13.08 2.07
C PHE A 401 -0.58 14.56 2.46
N LEU A 402 -1.08 14.93 3.64
CA LEU A 402 -1.07 16.32 4.12
C LEU A 402 0.35 16.85 4.31
N PHE A 403 1.26 16.04 4.86
CA PHE A 403 2.66 16.40 5.02
C PHE A 403 3.38 16.52 3.68
N GLY A 404 3.07 15.63 2.72
CA GLY A 404 3.58 15.74 1.35
C GLY A 404 3.09 17.00 0.64
N PHE A 405 1.83 17.41 0.87
CA PHE A 405 1.26 18.64 0.32
C PHE A 405 1.88 19.89 0.96
N SER A 406 2.05 19.88 2.28
CA SER A 406 2.56 21.00 3.08
C SER A 406 4.04 20.88 3.43
N LEU A 407 4.83 20.34 2.49
CA LEU A 407 6.25 20.01 2.69
C LEU A 407 7.10 21.22 3.14
N ASP A 408 6.81 22.41 2.60
CA ASP A 408 7.54 23.64 2.97
C ASP A 408 7.31 24.01 4.45
N ILE A 409 6.10 23.82 4.97
CA ILE A 409 5.76 24.06 6.38
C ILE A 409 6.43 23.00 7.25
N PHE A 410 6.45 21.75 6.79
CA PHE A 410 7.10 20.65 7.50
C PHE A 410 8.60 20.92 7.72
N PHE A 411 9.34 21.33 6.69
CA PHE A 411 10.76 21.69 6.87
C PHE A 411 10.95 22.93 7.74
N ALA A 412 10.08 23.94 7.62
CA ALA A 412 10.15 25.09 8.52
C ALA A 412 10.00 24.70 10.00
N ILE A 413 9.12 23.74 10.31
CA ILE A 413 8.97 23.19 11.66
C ILE A 413 10.22 22.43 12.09
N LEU A 414 10.81 21.61 11.21
CA LEU A 414 12.04 20.87 11.50
C LEU A 414 13.22 21.83 11.76
N ASP A 415 13.37 22.86 10.94
CA ASP A 415 14.41 23.88 11.11
C ASP A 415 14.24 24.64 12.43
N GLN A 416 13.01 25.00 12.77
CA GLN A 416 12.69 25.61 14.05
C GLN A 416 13.02 24.69 15.23
N PHE A 417 12.68 23.40 15.11
CA PHE A 417 13.02 22.40 16.13
C PHE A 417 14.53 22.27 16.30
N VAL A 418 15.28 22.14 15.21
CA VAL A 418 16.76 22.08 15.24
C VAL A 418 17.35 23.33 15.89
N SER A 419 16.85 24.52 15.52
CA SER A 419 17.29 25.78 16.14
C SER A 419 17.00 25.81 17.64
N MET A 420 15.82 25.35 18.07
CA MET A 420 15.47 25.24 19.49
C MET A 420 16.35 24.22 20.23
N SER A 421 16.64 23.06 19.63
CA SER A 421 17.54 22.05 20.22
C SER A 421 18.96 22.58 20.36
N VAL A 422 19.50 23.26 19.35
CA VAL A 422 20.83 23.89 19.40
C VAL A 422 20.87 24.98 20.48
N ALA A 423 19.83 25.80 20.59
CA ALA A 423 19.73 26.81 21.63
C ALA A 423 19.63 26.18 23.04
N GLY A 424 18.90 25.07 23.18
CA GLY A 424 18.82 24.29 24.42
C GLY A 424 20.18 23.72 24.83
N ILE A 425 20.92 23.11 23.91
CA ILE A 425 22.26 22.54 24.17
C ILE A 425 23.26 23.64 24.55
N LYS A 426 23.21 24.81 23.88
CA LYS A 426 24.05 25.96 24.26
C LYS A 426 23.77 26.46 25.69
N LYS A 427 22.53 26.35 26.18
CA LYS A 427 22.17 26.73 27.55
C LYS A 427 22.72 25.77 28.60
N PHE A 428 22.92 24.49 28.26
CA PHE A 428 23.60 23.51 29.12
C PHE A 428 25.14 23.54 28.99
N GLY A 429 25.66 24.11 27.91
CA GLY A 429 27.10 24.23 27.64
C GLY A 429 27.75 25.54 28.11
N SER A 430 27.00 26.52 28.61
CA SER A 430 27.59 27.69 29.28
C SER A 430 27.94 27.32 30.72
N PRO A 431 29.24 27.20 31.08
CA PRO A 431 29.61 27.14 32.48
C PRO A 431 29.15 28.47 33.08
N THR A 432 28.26 28.39 34.06
CA THR A 432 28.06 29.45 35.04
C THR A 432 29.44 29.78 35.62
N VAL A 433 30.03 30.86 35.12
CA VAL A 433 31.14 31.54 35.79
C VAL A 433 30.54 32.09 37.07
N ALA A 434 31.05 31.58 38.18
CA ALA A 434 30.75 31.99 39.54
C ALA A 434 31.11 33.46 39.80
#